data_AF-A0A4W6EXX2-F1
#
_entry.id   AF-A0A4W6EXX2-F1
#
_cell.length_a   1.000
_cell.length_b   1.000
_cell.length_c   1.000
_cell.angle_alpha   90.00
_cell.angle_beta   90.00
_cell.angle_gamma   90.00
#
_symmetry.space_group_name_H-M   'P 1'
#
loop_
_entity.id
_entity.type
_entity.pdbx_description
1 polymer ?
#
loop_
_entity_poly.entity_id
_entity_poly.type
_entity_poly.pdbx_seq_one_letter_code
_entity_poly.pdbx_strand_id
1 'polypeptide(L)'
;MLLLFLFGLTVGAVSPSDEHVVMLQRGNCSLSWFSFNGRCYKYVSTPMTWADAELYCTWMWSDGCTVNFVLWNPGEPNNVGENEHCTHNYLGTDVKWNDINCSHTFNFVCASRTVCP
;
A
#
# COMPACT_ATOMS: atom_id res chain seq x y z
N MET A 1 -13.27 60.26 -19.90
CA MET A 1 -12.16 60.02 -18.95
C MET A 1 -12.59 58.85 -18.07
N LEU A 2 -12.55 57.63 -18.62
CA LEU A 2 -11.61 56.56 -18.26
C LEU A 2 -11.48 56.34 -16.74
N LEU A 3 -12.05 55.23 -16.25
CA LEU A 3 -11.36 54.19 -15.46
C LEU A 3 -12.34 53.03 -15.17
N LEU A 4 -12.12 51.91 -15.85
CA LEU A 4 -12.71 50.60 -15.54
C LEU A 4 -11.84 49.96 -14.45
N PHE A 5 -12.43 49.62 -13.30
CA PHE A 5 -11.84 48.68 -12.35
C PHE A 5 -12.69 47.41 -12.32
N LEU A 6 -12.21 46.39 -13.03
CA LEU A 6 -12.67 45.01 -12.92
C LEU A 6 -12.20 44.47 -11.56
N PHE A 7 -13.10 44.35 -10.58
CA PHE A 7 -12.84 43.52 -9.41
C PHE A 7 -13.04 42.06 -9.83
N GLY A 8 -11.92 41.41 -10.14
CA GLY A 8 -11.86 39.99 -10.45
C GLY A 8 -12.29 39.15 -9.25
N LEU A 9 -13.14 38.17 -9.51
CA LEU A 9 -13.45 37.06 -8.59
C LEU A 9 -12.16 36.25 -8.35
N THR A 10 -11.45 36.53 -7.26
CA THR A 10 -10.49 35.55 -6.75
C THR A 10 -11.23 34.66 -5.77
N VAL A 11 -11.80 33.57 -6.29
CA VAL A 11 -11.98 32.37 -5.49
C VAL A 11 -10.58 31.90 -5.13
N GLY A 12 -10.08 32.37 -3.98
CA GLY A 12 -8.88 31.83 -3.38
C GLY A 12 -9.18 30.41 -2.95
N ALA A 13 -8.90 29.44 -3.82
CA ALA A 13 -8.70 28.07 -3.39
C ALA A 13 -7.50 28.11 -2.44
N VAL A 14 -7.76 28.00 -1.14
CA VAL A 14 -6.70 27.72 -0.16
C VAL A 14 -6.11 26.37 -0.58
N SER A 15 -4.85 26.37 -1.03
CA SER A 15 -4.12 25.12 -1.22
C SER A 15 -3.89 24.50 0.16
N PRO A 16 -4.26 23.24 0.41
CA PRO A 16 -3.74 22.53 1.57
C PRO A 16 -2.22 22.42 1.37
N SER A 17 -1.50 23.02 2.30
CA SER A 17 -0.07 22.89 2.50
C SER A 17 0.35 21.42 2.56
N ASP A 18 1.25 21.02 1.67
CA ASP A 18 2.47 20.25 1.92
C ASP A 18 2.47 19.20 3.06
N GLU A 19 1.44 18.36 3.12
CA GLU A 19 1.62 16.98 3.58
C GLU A 19 1.67 16.10 2.33
N HIS A 20 2.65 15.21 2.26
CA HIS A 20 2.70 14.09 1.32
C HIS A 20 1.47 13.17 1.53
N VAL A 21 0.28 13.64 1.22
CA VAL A 21 -0.91 12.80 1.12
C VAL A 21 -0.71 12.01 -0.16
N VAL A 22 -0.33 10.73 -0.02
CA VAL A 22 -0.30 9.78 -1.15
C VAL A 22 -1.72 9.66 -1.67
N MET A 23 -2.06 10.49 -2.65
CA MET A 23 -3.35 10.45 -3.31
C MET A 23 -3.43 9.10 -4.01
N LEU A 24 -4.30 8.22 -3.51
CA LEU A 24 -4.70 7.02 -4.23
C LEU A 24 -5.41 7.48 -5.52
N GLN A 25 -4.64 7.72 -6.58
CA GLN A 25 -5.17 8.20 -7.84
C GLN A 25 -6.04 7.10 -8.45
N ARG A 26 -7.23 7.49 -8.93
CA ARG A 26 -8.07 6.69 -9.84
C ARG A 26 -7.33 6.57 -11.18
N GLY A 27 -6.22 5.83 -11.19
CA GLY A 27 -5.35 5.58 -12.34
C GLY A 27 -5.87 4.44 -13.22
N ASN A 28 -4.98 3.88 -14.04
CA ASN A 28 -5.28 2.84 -15.03
C ASN A 28 -5.52 1.42 -14.43
N CYS A 29 -6.13 1.36 -13.24
CA CYS A 29 -6.40 0.12 -12.52
C CYS A 29 -7.90 -0.20 -12.55
N SER A 30 -8.25 -1.48 -12.40
CA SER A 30 -9.64 -1.93 -12.26
C SER A 30 -10.36 -1.23 -11.11
N LEU A 31 -11.69 -1.18 -11.17
CA LEU A 31 -12.50 -0.61 -10.11
C LEU A 31 -12.15 -1.26 -8.75
N SER A 32 -11.99 -0.43 -7.71
CA SER A 32 -11.55 -0.81 -6.36
C SER A 32 -10.07 -1.19 -6.21
N TRP A 33 -9.23 -0.87 -7.20
CA TRP A 33 -7.77 -0.89 -7.09
C TRP A 33 -7.22 0.53 -7.16
N PHE A 34 -6.07 0.72 -6.53
CA PHE A 34 -5.39 2.00 -6.45
C PHE A 34 -4.04 1.94 -7.17
N SER A 35 -3.71 2.99 -7.91
CA SER A 35 -2.44 3.05 -8.65
C SER A 35 -1.36 3.75 -7.84
N PHE A 36 -0.18 3.15 -7.80
CA PHE A 36 1.02 3.76 -7.24
C PHE A 36 2.26 3.25 -8.00
N ASN A 37 3.13 4.15 -8.46
CA ASN A 37 4.35 3.83 -9.22
C ASN A 37 4.15 2.82 -10.38
N GLY A 38 3.05 2.96 -11.14
CA GLY A 38 2.76 2.08 -12.28
C GLY A 38 2.26 0.68 -11.92
N ARG A 39 2.02 0.40 -10.63
CA ARG A 39 1.46 -0.85 -10.13
C ARG A 39 0.10 -0.62 -9.47
N CYS A 40 -0.78 -1.62 -9.52
CA CYS A 40 -2.11 -1.56 -8.92
C CYS A 40 -2.12 -2.32 -7.60
N TYR A 41 -2.72 -1.75 -6.57
CA TYR A 41 -2.83 -2.32 -5.22
C TYR A 41 -4.27 -2.33 -4.75
N LYS A 42 -4.65 -3.34 -3.96
CA LYS A 42 -5.97 -3.43 -3.34
C LYS A 42 -5.85 -3.90 -1.90
N TYR A 43 -6.36 -3.08 -0.99
CA TYR A 43 -6.50 -3.46 0.41
C TYR A 43 -7.71 -4.37 0.63
N VAL A 44 -7.52 -5.43 1.41
CA VAL A 44 -8.56 -6.39 1.80
C VAL A 44 -8.66 -6.38 3.32
N SER A 45 -9.80 -5.93 3.83
CA SER A 45 -10.07 -5.79 5.26
C SER A 45 -10.59 -7.06 5.92
N THR A 46 -10.73 -8.16 5.19
CA THR A 46 -11.13 -9.45 5.74
C THR A 46 -9.87 -10.18 6.19
N PRO A 47 -9.67 -10.43 7.49
CA PRO A 47 -8.48 -11.12 7.97
C PRO A 47 -8.40 -12.55 7.43
N MET A 48 -7.23 -12.94 6.95
CA MET A 48 -6.96 -14.28 6.42
C MET A 48 -5.58 -14.75 6.85
N THR A 49 -5.35 -16.07 6.85
CA THR A 49 -4.00 -16.62 7.02
C THR A 49 -3.13 -16.21 5.84
N TRP A 50 -1.81 -16.34 5.96
CA TRP A 50 -0.91 -15.98 4.86
C TRP A 50 -1.22 -16.79 3.58
N ALA A 51 -1.46 -18.10 3.73
CA ALA A 51 -1.79 -18.97 2.59
C ALA A 51 -3.14 -18.62 1.95
N ASP A 52 -4.17 -18.32 2.75
CA ASP A 52 -5.48 -17.93 2.22
C ASP A 52 -5.43 -16.56 1.54
N ALA A 53 -4.65 -15.62 2.08
CA ALA A 53 -4.42 -14.30 1.48
C ALA A 53 -3.65 -14.41 0.16
N GLU A 54 -2.60 -15.24 0.11
CA GLU A 54 -1.88 -15.53 -1.13
C GLU A 54 -2.81 -16.17 -2.17
N LEU A 55 -3.64 -17.13 -1.78
CA LEU A 55 -4.62 -17.74 -2.68
C LEU A 55 -5.62 -16.68 -3.18
N TYR A 56 -6.19 -15.88 -2.29
CA TYR A 56 -7.10 -14.78 -2.64
C TYR A 56 -6.46 -13.81 -3.63
N CYS A 57 -5.23 -13.40 -3.34
CA CYS A 57 -4.48 -12.51 -4.21
C CYS A 57 -4.04 -13.21 -5.49
N THR A 58 -3.76 -14.51 -5.53
CA THR A 58 -3.37 -15.24 -6.76
C THR A 58 -4.55 -15.41 -7.71
N TRP A 59 -5.73 -15.72 -7.18
CA TRP A 59 -7.00 -15.61 -7.92
C TRP A 59 -7.22 -14.19 -8.47
N MET A 60 -6.54 -13.20 -7.88
CA MET A 60 -6.59 -11.77 -8.22
C MET A 60 -5.21 -11.18 -8.59
N TRP A 61 -4.24 -11.99 -9.07
CA TRP A 61 -2.81 -11.66 -9.29
C TRP A 61 -1.85 -11.56 -8.06
N SER A 62 -1.02 -12.59 -7.80
CA SER A 62 0.28 -12.48 -7.08
C SER A 62 1.41 -12.35 -8.11
N ASP A 63 2.52 -11.68 -7.77
CA ASP A 63 3.59 -11.37 -8.74
C ASP A 63 4.69 -12.44 -8.82
N GLY A 64 4.93 -13.21 -7.75
CA GLY A 64 5.94 -14.28 -7.73
C GLY A 64 7.37 -13.79 -7.91
N CYS A 65 7.63 -12.48 -7.73
CA CYS A 65 8.94 -11.87 -7.92
C CYS A 65 9.85 -12.10 -6.71
N THR A 66 11.16 -12.13 -6.96
CA THR A 66 12.15 -12.08 -5.89
C THR A 66 12.11 -10.73 -5.18
N VAL A 67 12.25 -10.76 -3.86
CA VAL A 67 12.27 -9.55 -3.02
C VAL A 67 13.62 -8.84 -3.19
N ASN A 68 13.60 -7.59 -3.68
CA ASN A 68 14.79 -6.76 -3.88
C ASN A 68 14.90 -5.58 -2.89
N PHE A 69 13.91 -5.43 -2.01
CA PHE A 69 13.85 -4.39 -0.98
C PHE A 69 13.24 -4.99 0.28
N VAL A 70 13.77 -4.60 1.45
CA VAL A 70 13.25 -5.01 2.76
C VAL A 70 13.17 -3.80 3.69
N LEU A 71 12.18 -3.79 4.58
CA LEU A 71 11.97 -2.72 5.55
C LEU A 71 11.70 -3.28 6.95
N TRP A 72 12.61 -4.11 7.47
CA TRP A 72 12.49 -4.74 8.78
C TRP A 72 12.50 -3.75 9.94
N ASN A 73 11.79 -4.09 11.02
CA ASN A 73 12.00 -3.47 12.31
C ASN A 73 13.40 -3.78 12.85
N PRO A 74 13.97 -2.92 13.71
CA PRO A 74 15.20 -3.25 14.42
C PRO A 74 15.03 -4.56 15.21
N GLY A 75 15.88 -5.55 14.92
CA GLY A 75 15.83 -6.86 15.56
C GLY A 75 15.13 -7.94 14.73
N GLU A 76 14.44 -7.58 13.64
CA GLU A 76 13.74 -8.53 12.77
C GLU A 76 14.53 -8.85 11.48
N PRO A 77 14.33 -10.04 10.89
CA PRO A 77 13.50 -11.14 11.39
C PRO A 77 14.17 -11.91 12.53
N ASN A 78 13.44 -12.23 13.59
CA ASN A 78 13.98 -12.87 14.80
C ASN A 78 13.60 -14.36 14.96
N ASN A 79 12.66 -14.85 14.16
CA ASN A 79 12.12 -16.20 14.16
C ASN A 79 11.71 -16.72 15.55
N VAL A 80 10.85 -16.00 16.29
CA VAL A 80 10.44 -16.40 17.65
C VAL A 80 9.88 -17.83 17.65
N GLY A 81 10.41 -18.66 18.55
CA GLY A 81 9.95 -20.04 18.71
C GLY A 81 10.21 -20.92 17.48
N GLU A 82 11.13 -20.50 16.61
CA GLU A 82 11.50 -21.18 15.36
C GLU A 82 10.33 -21.38 14.40
N ASN A 83 9.31 -20.51 14.45
CA ASN A 83 8.06 -20.72 13.74
C ASN A 83 7.45 -19.42 13.16
N GLU A 84 8.29 -18.47 12.75
CA GLU A 84 7.86 -17.22 12.13
C GLU A 84 8.39 -17.11 10.70
N HIS A 85 7.64 -17.69 9.76
CA HIS A 85 8.05 -17.82 8.36
C HIS A 85 7.26 -16.94 7.40
N CYS A 86 6.41 -16.05 7.93
CA CYS A 86 5.60 -15.13 7.14
C CYS A 86 5.87 -13.69 7.57
N THR A 87 5.68 -12.71 6.67
CA THR A 87 5.95 -11.30 6.97
C THR A 87 4.66 -10.52 7.10
N HIS A 88 4.57 -9.64 8.10
CA HIS A 88 3.51 -8.64 8.20
C HIS A 88 4.07 -7.24 8.46
N ASN A 89 3.26 -6.23 8.19
CA ASN A 89 3.58 -4.86 8.57
C ASN A 89 3.12 -4.66 10.02
N TYR A 90 4.06 -4.47 10.94
CA TYR A 90 3.75 -4.16 12.32
C TYR A 90 3.09 -2.79 12.39
N LEU A 91 1.88 -2.71 12.96
CA LEU A 91 1.08 -1.47 13.07
C LEU A 91 1.62 -0.52 14.17
N GLY A 92 2.92 -0.20 14.10
CA GLY A 92 3.57 0.88 14.84
C GLY A 92 3.64 2.18 14.03
N THR A 93 4.41 3.16 14.50
CA THR A 93 4.52 4.49 13.86
C THR A 93 5.09 4.45 12.44
N ASP A 94 6.00 3.51 12.16
CA ASP A 94 6.77 3.49 10.92
C ASP A 94 6.32 2.41 9.92
N VAL A 95 5.32 1.58 10.29
CA VAL A 95 4.78 0.48 9.47
C VAL A 95 5.91 -0.38 8.84
N LYS A 96 6.79 -0.90 9.69
CA LYS A 96 7.94 -1.74 9.32
C LYS A 96 7.61 -3.23 9.44
N TRP A 97 8.42 -4.07 8.81
CA TRP A 97 8.19 -5.50 8.71
C TRP A 97 8.58 -6.25 9.99
N ASN A 98 7.87 -7.34 10.24
CA ASN A 98 8.09 -8.30 11.31
C ASN A 98 7.78 -9.69 10.74
N ASP A 99 8.61 -10.68 11.01
CA ASP A 99 8.27 -12.07 10.76
C ASP A 99 7.28 -12.55 11.81
N ILE A 100 6.36 -13.43 11.42
CA ILE A 100 5.27 -13.91 12.28
C ILE A 100 4.89 -15.32 11.85
N ASN A 101 4.29 -16.06 12.77
CA ASN A 101 3.72 -17.36 12.45
C ASN A 101 2.60 -17.20 11.39
N CYS A 102 2.72 -17.98 10.31
CA CYS A 102 1.86 -17.93 9.14
C CYS A 102 0.37 -18.24 9.40
N SER A 103 0.06 -18.90 10.52
CA SER A 103 -1.31 -19.22 10.92
C SER A 103 -2.06 -18.03 11.53
N HIS A 104 -1.38 -16.93 11.84
CA HIS A 104 -2.07 -15.70 12.24
C HIS A 104 -2.87 -15.11 11.08
N THR A 105 -4.01 -14.51 11.42
CA THR A 105 -4.88 -13.86 10.44
C THR A 105 -4.70 -12.34 10.47
N PHE A 106 -4.53 -11.75 9.30
CA PHE A 106 -4.34 -10.30 9.15
C PHE A 106 -5.11 -9.78 7.94
N ASN A 107 -5.42 -8.48 7.98
CA ASN A 107 -5.76 -7.74 6.77
C ASN A 107 -4.53 -7.68 5.86
N PHE A 108 -4.74 -7.60 4.55
CA PHE A 108 -3.65 -7.74 3.59
C PHE A 108 -3.84 -6.84 2.37
N VAL A 109 -2.79 -6.73 1.56
CA VAL A 109 -2.77 -5.97 0.32
C VAL A 109 -2.43 -6.91 -0.82
N CYS A 110 -3.29 -6.96 -1.83
CA CYS A 110 -2.94 -7.57 -3.12
C CYS A 110 -2.29 -6.54 -4.02
N ALA A 111 -1.39 -6.99 -4.89
CA ALA A 111 -0.73 -6.14 -5.85
C ALA A 111 -0.68 -6.82 -7.22
N SER A 112 -1.01 -6.10 -8.29
CA SER A 112 -1.07 -6.66 -9.64
C SER A 112 0.24 -7.34 -10.02
N ARG A 113 0.12 -8.41 -10.82
CA ARG A 113 1.28 -9.15 -11.33
C ARG A 113 2.23 -8.20 -12.06
N THR A 114 3.51 -8.28 -11.72
CA THR A 114 4.58 -7.62 -12.45
C THR A 114 5.37 -8.69 -13.17
N VAL A 115 5.82 -8.42 -14.39
CA VAL A 115 6.83 -9.28 -15.03
C VAL A 115 8.16 -8.90 -14.38
N CYS A 116 8.66 -9.78 -13.52
CA CYS A 116 9.97 -9.61 -12.90
C CYS A 116 11.06 -9.69 -13.99
N PRO A 117 12.19 -8.98 -13.87
CA PRO A 117 13.35 -9.16 -14.73
C PRO A 117 13.88 -10.60 -14.74
#